data_AF-W9J3U8-F1
#
_entry.id   AF-W9J3U8-F1
#
_cell.length_a   1.000
_cell.length_b   1.000
_cell.length_c   1.000
_cell.angle_alpha   90.00
_cell.angle_beta   90.00
_cell.angle_gamma   90.00
#
_symmetry.space_group_name_H-M   'P 1'
#
loop_
_entity.id
_entity.type
_entity.pdbx_description
1 polymer ?
#
loop_
_entity_poly.entity_id
_entity_poly.type
_entity_poly.pdbx_seq_one_letter_code
_entity_poly.pdbx_strand_id
1 'polypeptide(L)'
;MDTLITLSQVDSQTLTASDRRIGLGILRDFTRRAEASDVLAPALVVQESGFRKFEWATTNRLALLINALNEPDDDRLHTLCDQDPLVVIICGLCLNKKKIRRMSQDLWDEVLRQAQTASKRLGPKLLHQTQINETVKGTGGNFKQRFDQIKRDVVTGSISHIMMHGLFCHCFPMSDALKFRGLINLAFNRTVTAYLPAIEVRDACIRLTVLFNQEFITKLTGVVIEFYETAGCVLKALKEEVAPILGDDVLQASQKTQMWMEDPKDEPTTQCVTCNVIAGQVIVLDVFVEMQECIAFVNRT
;
A
#
# COMPACT_ATOMS: atom_id res chain seq x y z
N MET A 1 -7.17 -12.74 -15.69
CA MET A 1 -6.91 -13.26 -17.06
C MET A 1 -8.19 -13.32 -17.86
N ASP A 2 -9.31 -13.75 -17.27
CA ASP A 2 -10.60 -13.93 -17.95
C ASP A 2 -11.14 -12.67 -18.64
N THR A 3 -10.93 -11.48 -18.06
CA THR A 3 -11.32 -10.20 -18.68
C THR A 3 -10.53 -9.88 -19.96
N LEU A 4 -9.24 -10.23 -20.01
CA LEU A 4 -8.41 -10.03 -21.21
C LEU A 4 -8.75 -11.03 -22.32
N ILE A 5 -9.12 -12.25 -21.94
CA ILE A 5 -9.61 -13.29 -22.85
C ILE A 5 -10.97 -12.89 -23.45
N THR A 6 -11.85 -12.30 -22.66
CA THR A 6 -13.14 -11.78 -23.15
C THR A 6 -12.92 -10.66 -24.16
N LEU A 7 -11.92 -9.80 -23.92
CA LEU A 7 -11.61 -8.66 -24.78
C LEU A 7 -10.97 -9.09 -26.11
N SER A 8 -10.21 -10.20 -26.14
CA SER A 8 -9.64 -10.75 -27.37
C SER A 8 -10.67 -11.44 -28.27
N GLN A 9 -11.86 -11.77 -27.74
CA GLN A 9 -12.97 -12.37 -28.49
C GLN A 9 -13.90 -11.33 -29.13
N VAL A 10 -13.74 -10.04 -28.81
CA VAL A 10 -14.54 -8.96 -29.40
C VAL A 10 -14.08 -8.69 -30.83
N ASP A 11 -14.96 -8.90 -31.80
CA ASP A 11 -14.69 -8.48 -33.18
C ASP A 11 -14.76 -6.95 -33.30
N SER A 12 -13.59 -6.33 -33.37
CA SER A 12 -13.42 -4.89 -33.50
C SER A 12 -14.13 -4.27 -34.73
N GLN A 13 -14.46 -5.05 -35.76
CA GLN A 13 -15.17 -4.56 -36.94
C GLN A 13 -16.65 -4.32 -36.68
N THR A 14 -17.23 -5.01 -35.68
CA THR A 14 -18.65 -4.90 -35.30
C THR A 14 -18.95 -3.69 -34.42
N LEU A 15 -17.92 -3.05 -33.88
CA LEU A 15 -18.04 -1.88 -33.02
C LEU A 15 -18.34 -0.60 -33.81
N THR A 16 -19.12 0.30 -33.22
CA THR A 16 -19.33 1.64 -33.79
C THR A 16 -18.01 2.42 -33.84
N ALA A 17 -17.94 3.45 -34.68
CA ALA A 17 -16.74 4.31 -34.75
C ALA A 17 -16.42 4.99 -33.39
N SER A 18 -17.46 5.31 -32.59
CA SER A 18 -17.31 5.88 -31.25
C SER A 18 -16.72 4.84 -30.28
N ASP A 19 -17.32 3.65 -30.21
CA ASP A 19 -16.89 2.59 -29.29
C ASP A 19 -15.48 2.11 -29.63
N ARG A 20 -15.13 2.03 -30.92
CA ARG A 20 -13.74 1.75 -31.34
C ARG A 20 -12.77 2.80 -30.83
N ARG A 21 -13.10 4.08 -30.91
CA ARG A 21 -12.21 5.17 -30.45
C ARG A 21 -12.03 5.12 -28.93
N ILE A 22 -13.11 4.90 -28.18
CA ILE A 22 -13.08 4.76 -26.72
C ILE A 22 -12.27 3.52 -26.32
N GLY A 23 -12.57 2.37 -26.92
CA GLY A 23 -11.86 1.11 -26.68
C GLY A 23 -10.36 1.20 -26.97
N LEU A 24 -9.98 1.82 -28.10
CA LEU A 24 -8.57 2.08 -28.42
C LEU A 24 -7.89 2.97 -27.38
N GLY A 25 -8.58 3.98 -26.84
CA GLY A 25 -8.07 4.81 -25.75
C GLY A 25 -7.78 3.99 -24.50
N ILE A 26 -8.76 3.22 -24.04
CA ILE A 26 -8.65 2.35 -22.86
C ILE A 26 -7.50 1.35 -23.02
N LEU A 27 -7.38 0.72 -24.18
CA LEU A 27 -6.33 -0.25 -24.46
C LEU A 27 -4.95 0.39 -24.49
N ARG A 28 -4.79 1.56 -25.11
CA ARG A 28 -3.52 2.30 -25.09
C ARG A 28 -3.11 2.68 -23.67
N ASP A 29 -4.05 3.15 -22.86
CA ASP A 29 -3.79 3.50 -21.47
C ASP A 29 -3.46 2.26 -20.61
N PHE A 30 -4.13 1.13 -20.85
CA PHE A 30 -3.80 -0.13 -20.20
C PHE A 30 -2.40 -0.62 -20.60
N THR A 31 -2.08 -0.64 -21.90
CA THR A 31 -0.76 -1.02 -22.40
C THR A 31 0.32 -0.13 -21.80
N ARG A 32 0.14 1.19 -21.77
CA ARG A 32 1.11 2.13 -21.16
C ARG A 32 1.35 1.81 -19.68
N ARG A 33 0.28 1.54 -18.92
CA ARG A 33 0.38 1.15 -17.50
C ARG A 33 1.13 -0.17 -17.32
N ALA A 34 0.85 -1.15 -18.18
CA ALA A 34 1.53 -2.45 -18.15
C ALA A 34 3.02 -2.32 -18.51
N GLU A 35 3.35 -1.57 -19.55
CA GLU A 35 4.74 -1.28 -19.96
C GLU A 35 5.51 -0.56 -18.86
N ALA A 36 4.90 0.44 -18.20
CA ALA A 36 5.52 1.11 -17.06
C ALA A 36 5.77 0.15 -15.88
N SER A 37 4.83 -0.75 -15.60
CA SER A 37 5.00 -1.77 -14.56
C SER A 37 6.12 -2.76 -14.90
N ASP A 38 6.23 -3.17 -16.17
CA ASP A 38 7.32 -4.05 -16.64
C ASP A 38 8.68 -3.36 -16.54
N VAL A 39 8.74 -2.08 -16.89
CA VAL A 39 9.94 -1.25 -16.68
C VAL A 39 10.37 -1.24 -15.22
N LEU A 40 9.44 -1.18 -14.27
CA LEU A 40 9.71 -1.12 -12.84
C LEU A 40 9.94 -2.49 -12.18
N ALA A 41 9.74 -3.60 -12.90
CA ALA A 41 9.88 -4.96 -12.36
C ALA A 41 11.17 -5.21 -11.56
N PRO A 42 12.36 -4.70 -11.96
CA PRO A 42 13.60 -4.90 -11.20
C PRO A 42 13.62 -4.28 -9.80
N ALA A 43 12.75 -3.31 -9.50
CA ALA A 43 12.56 -2.78 -8.15
C ALA A 43 11.46 -3.52 -7.39
N LEU A 44 10.44 -4.04 -8.08
CA LEU A 44 9.27 -4.69 -7.49
C LEU A 44 9.59 -6.07 -6.89
N VAL A 45 10.64 -6.73 -7.37
CA VAL A 45 11.16 -8.02 -6.86
C VAL A 45 11.41 -8.01 -5.34
N VAL A 46 11.62 -6.85 -4.71
CA VAL A 46 11.71 -6.73 -3.23
C VAL A 46 10.45 -7.20 -2.48
N GLN A 47 9.34 -7.38 -3.19
CA GLN A 47 8.09 -7.89 -2.63
C GLN A 47 7.96 -9.41 -2.68
N GLU A 48 8.82 -10.09 -3.44
CA GLU A 48 8.76 -11.54 -3.58
C GLU A 48 9.22 -12.23 -2.30
N SER A 49 8.53 -13.31 -1.91
CA SER A 49 8.80 -14.05 -0.67
C SER A 49 10.21 -14.66 -0.60
N GLY A 50 10.87 -14.86 -1.75
CA GLY A 50 12.23 -15.38 -1.86
C GLY A 50 13.33 -14.32 -1.99
N PHE A 51 12.98 -13.03 -2.02
CA PHE A 51 13.96 -11.98 -2.25
C PHE A 51 14.93 -11.85 -1.09
N ARG A 52 16.24 -11.90 -1.39
CA ARG A 52 17.31 -11.72 -0.40
C ARG A 52 18.21 -10.53 -0.67
N LYS A 53 18.48 -10.25 -1.94
CA LYS A 53 19.40 -9.20 -2.38
C LYS A 53 19.15 -8.84 -3.84
N PHE A 54 19.48 -7.60 -4.20
CA PHE A 54 19.55 -7.18 -5.59
C PHE A 54 20.79 -7.75 -6.28
N GLU A 55 20.67 -8.00 -7.57
CA GLU A 55 21.81 -8.29 -8.42
C GLU A 55 22.75 -7.09 -8.52
N TRP A 56 24.04 -7.36 -8.68
CA TRP A 56 25.07 -6.31 -8.79
C TRP A 56 24.80 -5.36 -9.96
N ALA A 57 24.29 -5.85 -11.09
CA ALA A 57 23.96 -5.02 -12.24
C ALA A 57 22.88 -3.97 -11.93
N THR A 58 21.93 -4.31 -11.04
CA THR A 58 20.83 -3.44 -10.61
C THR A 58 21.33 -2.35 -9.65
N THR A 59 22.17 -2.72 -8.68
CA THR A 59 22.73 -1.75 -7.72
C THR A 59 23.79 -0.85 -8.36
N ASN A 60 24.59 -1.37 -9.29
CA ASN A 60 25.54 -0.57 -10.07
C ASN A 60 24.80 0.45 -10.96
N ARG A 61 23.66 0.07 -11.55
CA ARG A 61 22.80 0.99 -12.31
C ARG A 61 22.29 2.14 -11.44
N LEU A 62 21.85 1.84 -10.21
CA LEU A 62 21.44 2.85 -9.25
C LEU A 62 22.60 3.81 -8.94
N ALA A 63 23.80 3.29 -8.67
CA ALA A 63 24.99 4.11 -8.40
C ALA A 63 25.28 5.08 -9.55
N LEU A 64 25.29 4.57 -10.79
CA LEU A 64 25.52 5.36 -11.99
C LEU A 64 24.44 6.43 -12.19
N LEU A 65 23.18 6.11 -11.89
CA LEU A 65 22.10 7.08 -12.03
C LEU A 65 22.22 8.20 -10.99
N ILE A 66 22.45 7.87 -9.72
CA ILE A 66 22.61 8.87 -8.66
C ILE A 66 23.76 9.83 -8.98
N ASN A 67 24.89 9.31 -9.45
CA ASN A 67 26.01 10.14 -9.87
C ASN A 67 25.65 11.07 -11.05
N ALA A 68 24.85 10.58 -12.00
CA ALA A 68 24.40 11.36 -13.15
C ALA A 68 23.37 12.46 -12.79
N LEU A 69 22.72 12.42 -11.63
CA LEU A 69 21.80 13.48 -11.19
C LEU A 69 22.53 14.80 -10.87
N ASN A 70 23.84 14.75 -10.64
CA ASN A 70 24.67 15.93 -10.42
C ASN A 70 25.17 16.54 -11.74
N GLU A 71 24.86 15.94 -12.89
CA GLU A 71 25.28 16.45 -14.20
C GLU A 71 24.28 17.49 -14.73
N PRO A 72 24.74 18.66 -15.21
CA PRO A 72 23.89 19.83 -15.44
C PRO A 72 23.07 19.84 -16.76
N ASP A 73 22.83 18.69 -17.40
CA ASP A 73 22.55 18.67 -18.85
C ASP A 73 21.38 17.75 -19.30
N ASP A 74 20.36 17.54 -18.45
CA ASP A 74 19.20 16.72 -18.84
C ASP A 74 17.92 17.01 -18.02
N ASP A 75 16.90 17.61 -18.67
CA ASP A 75 15.62 17.99 -18.06
C ASP A 75 14.90 16.85 -17.33
N ARG A 76 15.01 15.60 -17.82
CA ARG A 76 14.39 14.44 -17.15
C ARG A 76 15.18 13.98 -15.94
N LEU A 77 16.51 14.11 -15.97
CA LEU A 77 17.33 13.86 -14.79
C LEU A 77 17.10 14.95 -13.74
N HIS A 78 16.89 16.21 -14.15
CA HIS A 78 16.48 17.28 -13.24
C HIS A 78 15.13 16.98 -12.60
N THR A 79 14.13 16.61 -13.41
CA THR A 79 12.80 16.21 -12.91
C THR A 79 12.91 15.07 -11.90
N LEU A 80 13.78 14.09 -12.16
CA LEU A 80 14.04 12.97 -11.25
C LEU A 80 14.80 13.41 -9.99
N CYS A 81 15.74 14.35 -10.10
CA CYS A 81 16.48 14.91 -8.98
C CYS A 81 15.55 15.57 -7.96
N ASP A 82 14.49 16.25 -8.42
CA ASP A 82 13.51 16.89 -7.55
C ASP A 82 12.55 15.89 -6.86
N GLN A 83 12.46 14.65 -7.34
CA GLN A 83 11.62 13.62 -6.72
C GLN A 83 12.14 13.16 -5.36
N ASP A 84 11.25 12.52 -4.59
CA ASP A 84 11.61 11.82 -3.36
C ASP A 84 12.73 10.78 -3.60
N PRO A 85 13.78 10.73 -2.75
CA PRO A 85 14.87 9.76 -2.85
C PRO A 85 14.44 8.30 -3.07
N LEU A 86 13.32 7.84 -2.52
CA LEU A 86 12.82 6.49 -2.77
C LEU A 86 12.29 6.30 -4.19
N VAL A 87 11.69 7.33 -4.78
CA VAL A 87 11.28 7.33 -6.20
C VAL A 87 12.52 7.24 -7.08
N VAL A 88 13.55 8.02 -6.77
CA VAL A 88 14.84 7.97 -7.47
C VAL A 88 15.48 6.60 -7.36
N ILE A 89 15.45 5.97 -6.17
CA ILE A 89 15.98 4.62 -5.97
C ILE A 89 15.21 3.60 -6.82
N ILE A 90 13.88 3.62 -6.79
CA ILE A 90 13.05 2.73 -7.60
C ILE A 90 13.37 2.88 -9.09
N CYS A 91 13.41 4.12 -9.59
CA CYS A 91 13.80 4.40 -10.97
C CYS A 91 15.24 3.96 -11.27
N GLY A 92 16.19 4.18 -10.36
CA GLY A 92 17.61 3.85 -10.54
C GLY A 92 17.94 2.37 -10.51
N LEU A 93 17.15 1.57 -9.79
CA LEU A 93 17.23 0.12 -9.90
C LEU A 93 16.77 -0.38 -11.29
N CYS A 94 15.91 0.37 -11.96
CA CYS A 94 15.22 -0.07 -13.19
C CYS A 94 15.78 0.54 -14.48
N LEU A 95 16.28 1.76 -14.41
CA LEU A 95 16.57 2.60 -15.57
C LEU A 95 18.02 3.08 -15.54
N ASN A 96 18.61 3.17 -16.73
CA ASN A 96 19.86 3.89 -16.95
C ASN A 96 19.58 5.21 -17.67
N LYS A 97 20.56 6.11 -17.67
CA LYS A 97 20.49 7.42 -18.34
C LYS A 97 19.99 7.34 -19.79
N LYS A 98 20.48 6.35 -20.54
CA LYS A 98 20.09 6.14 -21.95
C LYS A 98 18.62 5.77 -22.11
N LYS A 99 18.07 4.94 -21.21
CA LYS A 99 16.66 4.51 -21.23
C LYS A 99 15.74 5.67 -20.83
N ILE A 100 16.14 6.48 -19.85
CA ILE A 100 15.41 7.71 -19.46
C ILE A 100 15.30 8.68 -20.64
N ARG A 101 16.40 8.91 -21.36
CA ARG A 101 16.44 9.82 -22.53
C ARG A 101 15.58 9.35 -23.70
N ARG A 102 15.55 8.04 -23.95
CA ARG A 102 14.87 7.46 -25.12
C ARG A 102 13.39 7.16 -24.91
N MET A 103 12.92 7.22 -23.68
CA MET A 103 11.52 6.93 -23.33
C MET A 103 10.58 7.98 -23.94
N SER A 104 9.38 7.60 -24.36
CA SER A 104 8.36 8.61 -24.70
C SER A 104 7.95 9.38 -23.44
N GLN A 105 7.47 10.62 -23.60
CA GLN A 105 7.07 11.43 -22.45
C GLN A 105 5.92 10.76 -21.68
N ASP A 106 4.89 10.29 -22.40
CA ASP A 106 3.78 9.56 -21.80
C ASP A 106 4.21 8.37 -20.94
N LEU A 107 5.17 7.57 -21.42
CA LEU A 107 5.65 6.40 -20.68
C LEU A 107 6.51 6.82 -19.48
N TRP A 108 7.31 7.89 -19.63
CA TRP A 108 8.09 8.46 -18.53
C TRP A 108 7.20 8.96 -17.39
N ASP A 109 6.14 9.71 -17.72
CA ASP A 109 5.20 10.26 -16.74
C ASP A 109 4.47 9.13 -16.01
N GLU A 110 4.05 8.07 -16.72
CA GLU A 110 3.41 6.92 -16.12
C GLU A 110 4.37 6.09 -15.25
N VAL A 111 5.64 5.93 -15.66
CA VAL A 111 6.68 5.30 -14.84
C VAL A 111 6.91 6.09 -13.55
N LEU A 112 7.02 7.42 -13.62
CA LEU A 112 7.16 8.26 -12.42
C LEU A 112 5.96 8.14 -11.50
N ARG A 113 4.74 8.18 -12.05
CA ARG A 113 3.50 8.01 -11.28
C ARG A 113 3.43 6.67 -10.55
N GLN A 114 3.80 5.58 -11.24
CA GLN A 114 3.86 4.25 -10.61
C GLN A 114 5.01 4.15 -9.60
N ALA A 115 6.17 4.75 -9.87
CA ALA A 115 7.29 4.78 -8.94
C ALA A 115 6.96 5.57 -7.65
N GLN A 116 6.22 6.68 -7.74
CA GLN A 116 5.69 7.42 -6.58
C GLN A 116 4.67 6.60 -5.78
N THR A 117 3.85 5.80 -6.46
CA THR A 117 2.92 4.89 -5.78
C THR A 117 3.69 3.77 -5.08
N ALA A 118 4.70 3.22 -5.77
CA ALA A 118 5.54 2.15 -5.26
C ALA A 118 6.46 2.63 -4.13
N SER A 119 6.95 3.88 -4.12
CA SER A 119 7.84 4.38 -3.07
C SER A 119 7.19 4.36 -1.69
N LYS A 120 5.90 4.67 -1.61
CA LYS A 120 5.12 4.56 -0.36
C LYS A 120 5.02 3.12 0.14
N ARG A 121 4.83 2.18 -0.79
CA ARG A 121 4.63 0.74 -0.50
C ARG A 121 5.94 0.00 -0.23
N LEU A 122 7.00 0.34 -0.95
CA LEU A 122 8.30 -0.34 -0.93
C LEU A 122 9.34 0.35 -0.04
N GLY A 123 9.11 1.62 0.32
CA GLY A 123 10.05 2.47 1.04
C GLY A 123 10.71 1.81 2.24
N PRO A 124 9.94 1.27 3.21
CA PRO A 124 10.51 0.60 4.38
C PRO A 124 11.45 -0.54 3.99
N LYS A 125 11.03 -1.41 3.07
CA LYS A 125 11.84 -2.55 2.61
C LYS A 125 13.14 -2.10 1.97
N LEU A 126 13.07 -1.09 1.08
CA LEU A 126 14.24 -0.58 0.37
C LEU A 126 15.24 0.10 1.32
N LEU A 127 14.76 0.82 2.34
CA LEU A 127 15.60 1.48 3.34
C LEU A 127 16.39 0.49 4.21
N HIS A 128 15.86 -0.71 4.43
CA HIS A 128 16.54 -1.77 5.17
C HIS A 128 17.53 -2.58 4.34
N GLN A 129 17.58 -2.41 3.01
CA GLN A 129 18.51 -3.15 2.15
C GLN A 129 19.95 -2.63 2.27
N THR A 130 20.86 -3.50 2.70
CA THR A 130 22.29 -3.15 2.88
C THR A 130 22.92 -2.63 1.59
N GLN A 131 22.65 -3.26 0.45
CA GLN A 131 23.24 -2.87 -0.83
C GLN A 131 22.81 -1.47 -1.31
N ILE A 132 21.55 -1.08 -1.03
CA ILE A 132 21.06 0.27 -1.35
C ILE A 132 21.76 1.27 -0.43
N ASN A 133 21.83 0.98 0.86
CA ASN A 133 22.52 1.82 1.83
C ASN A 133 24.01 2.02 1.47
N GLU A 134 24.71 0.96 1.07
CA GLU A 134 26.11 1.03 0.62
C GLU A 134 26.25 1.85 -0.67
N THR A 135 25.35 1.63 -1.62
CA THR A 135 25.32 2.40 -2.88
C THR A 135 25.16 3.89 -2.60
N VAL A 136 24.20 4.28 -1.76
CA VAL A 136 23.96 5.69 -1.42
C VAL A 136 25.10 6.27 -0.57
N LYS A 137 25.70 5.49 0.35
CA LYS A 137 26.89 5.92 1.11
C LYS A 137 28.07 6.25 0.20
N GLY A 138 28.24 5.50 -0.89
CA GLY A 138 29.28 5.74 -1.90
C GLY A 138 29.01 6.96 -2.78
N THR A 139 27.83 7.57 -2.69
CA THR A 139 27.45 8.75 -3.47
C THR A 139 27.52 10.02 -2.61
N GLY A 140 28.06 11.11 -3.17
CA GLY A 140 28.13 12.41 -2.52
C GLY A 140 26.93 13.31 -2.81
N GLY A 141 26.83 14.45 -2.11
CA GLY A 141 25.91 15.54 -2.47
C GLY A 141 24.54 15.53 -1.78
N ASN A 142 23.62 16.35 -2.31
CA ASN A 142 22.29 16.64 -1.76
C ASN A 142 21.42 15.36 -1.66
N PHE A 143 21.58 14.43 -2.61
CA PHE A 143 20.82 13.18 -2.63
C PHE A 143 21.00 12.35 -1.34
N LYS A 144 22.25 12.17 -0.90
CA LYS A 144 22.56 11.42 0.33
C LYS A 144 21.93 12.06 1.56
N GLN A 145 21.97 13.39 1.68
CA GLN A 145 21.36 14.11 2.81
C GLN A 145 19.85 13.90 2.86
N ARG A 146 19.17 14.00 1.71
CA ARG A 146 17.72 13.75 1.59
C ARG A 146 17.37 12.30 1.89
N PHE A 147 18.18 11.35 1.43
CA PHE A 147 18.00 9.92 1.73
C PHE A 147 18.21 9.62 3.22
N ASP A 148 19.26 10.15 3.84
CA ASP A 148 19.53 10.00 5.28
C ASP A 148 18.40 10.64 6.11
N GLN A 149 17.83 11.75 5.64
CA GLN A 149 16.66 12.38 6.28
C GLN A 149 15.43 11.47 6.22
N ILE A 150 15.08 10.93 5.05
CA ILE A 150 13.97 9.98 4.92
C ILE A 150 14.21 8.72 5.74
N LYS A 151 15.45 8.23 5.76
CA LYS A 151 15.79 7.07 6.58
C LYS A 151 15.60 7.37 8.06
N ARG A 152 16.00 8.56 8.52
CA ARG A 152 15.68 9.01 9.88
C ARG A 152 14.18 9.09 10.07
N ASP A 153 13.45 9.77 9.18
CA ASP A 153 11.99 9.97 9.29
C ASP A 153 11.19 8.66 9.19
N VAL A 154 11.70 7.62 8.51
CA VAL A 154 11.09 6.29 8.51
C VAL A 154 11.53 5.50 9.73
N VAL A 155 12.77 5.62 10.20
CA VAL A 155 13.22 4.95 11.43
C VAL A 155 12.58 5.59 12.69
N THR A 156 12.36 6.90 12.69
CA THR A 156 11.64 7.65 13.74
C THR A 156 10.13 7.61 13.51
N GLY A 157 9.66 7.63 12.26
CA GLY A 157 8.24 7.58 11.87
C GLY A 157 7.63 6.17 11.84
N SER A 158 8.45 5.11 11.84
CA SER A 158 8.02 3.75 12.23
C SER A 158 7.61 3.67 13.71
N ILE A 159 7.86 4.73 14.47
CA ILE A 159 7.30 5.00 15.79
C ILE A 159 6.69 6.41 15.76
N SER A 160 5.72 6.64 14.88
CA SER A 160 4.83 7.79 15.11
C SER A 160 3.87 7.39 16.22
N HIS A 161 4.17 7.87 17.43
CA HIS A 161 3.23 7.80 18.54
C HIS A 161 1.97 8.55 18.14
N ILE A 162 0.92 7.80 17.85
CA ILE A 162 -0.39 8.35 17.47
C ILE A 162 -1.39 7.99 18.54
N MET A 163 -2.26 8.95 18.86
CA MET A 163 -3.40 8.69 19.72
C MET A 163 -4.45 7.91 18.95
N MET A 164 -4.70 6.67 19.36
CA MET A 164 -5.68 5.78 18.80
C MET A 164 -6.60 5.32 19.93
N HIS A 165 -7.90 5.66 19.84
CA HIS A 165 -8.89 5.35 20.89
C HIS A 165 -8.45 5.77 22.31
N GLY A 166 -7.83 6.95 22.42
CA GLY A 166 -7.36 7.46 23.72
C GLY A 166 -6.05 6.84 24.22
N LEU A 167 -5.43 5.95 23.45
CA LEU A 167 -4.14 5.32 23.78
C LEU A 167 -3.03 5.80 22.86
N PHE A 168 -1.84 6.01 23.44
CA PHE A 168 -0.63 6.22 22.66
C PHE A 168 -0.17 4.91 22.04
N CYS A 169 -0.13 4.84 20.72
CA CYS A 169 0.22 3.63 19.98
C CYS A 169 1.41 3.84 19.05
N HIS A 170 2.23 2.80 18.93
CA HIS A 170 3.17 2.61 17.82
C HIS A 170 2.40 2.14 16.59
N CYS A 171 2.63 2.75 15.43
CA CYS A 171 1.93 2.39 14.19
C CYS A 171 2.85 1.68 13.19
N PHE A 172 2.34 0.60 12.62
CA PHE A 172 3.07 -0.28 11.69
C PHE A 172 2.23 -0.48 10.42
N PRO A 173 2.56 0.19 9.30
CA PRO A 173 1.90 -0.07 8.02
C PRO A 173 2.35 -1.42 7.45
N MET A 174 1.38 -2.26 7.09
CA MET A 174 1.55 -3.65 6.67
C MET A 174 0.88 -3.86 5.31
N SER A 175 1.62 -4.46 4.35
CA SER A 175 1.11 -4.73 2.99
C SER A 175 1.36 -6.16 2.51
N ASP A 176 2.05 -6.98 3.29
CA ASP A 176 2.58 -8.28 2.85
C ASP A 176 2.71 -9.31 4.00
N ALA A 177 1.76 -9.32 4.93
CA ALA A 177 1.69 -10.33 5.99
C ALA A 177 0.88 -11.56 5.54
N LEU A 178 1.27 -12.74 6.05
CA LEU A 178 0.53 -13.99 5.83
C LEU A 178 -0.74 -14.06 6.68
N LYS A 179 -0.66 -13.54 7.90
CA LYS A 179 -1.77 -13.40 8.84
C LYS A 179 -2.61 -12.17 8.50
N PHE A 180 -3.92 -12.23 8.70
CA PHE A 180 -4.88 -11.18 8.34
C PHE A 180 -4.81 -10.75 6.87
N ARG A 181 -4.48 -11.70 5.99
CA ARG A 181 -4.37 -11.44 4.55
C ARG A 181 -5.71 -10.98 3.95
N GLY A 182 -6.83 -11.42 4.51
CA GLY A 182 -8.16 -10.92 4.18
C GLY A 182 -8.28 -9.40 4.32
N LEU A 183 -7.82 -8.85 5.45
CA LEU A 183 -7.81 -7.40 5.71
C LEU A 183 -6.92 -6.64 4.71
N ILE A 184 -5.71 -7.15 4.45
CA ILE A 184 -4.81 -6.53 3.45
C ILE A 184 -5.45 -6.54 2.06
N ASN A 185 -6.15 -7.62 1.69
CA ASN A 185 -6.81 -7.71 0.40
C ASN A 185 -8.02 -6.79 0.27
N LEU A 186 -8.72 -6.56 1.38
CA LEU A 186 -9.90 -5.69 1.45
C LEU A 186 -9.52 -4.20 1.42
N ALA A 187 -8.35 -3.83 1.94
CA ALA A 187 -7.88 -2.46 1.94
C ALA A 187 -7.69 -1.90 0.52
N PHE A 188 -8.20 -0.69 0.27
CA PHE A 188 -8.18 -0.03 -1.04
C PHE A 188 -6.77 0.04 -1.65
N ASN A 189 -5.76 0.32 -0.83
CA ASN A 189 -4.35 0.45 -1.23
C ASN A 189 -3.51 -0.80 -0.90
N ARG A 190 -4.14 -1.94 -0.59
CA ARG A 190 -3.49 -3.17 -0.12
C ARG A 190 -2.55 -2.95 1.07
N THR A 191 -2.87 -1.98 1.93
CA THR A 191 -2.09 -1.64 3.10
C THR A 191 -3.03 -1.42 4.28
N VAL A 192 -2.72 -2.05 5.41
CA VAL A 192 -3.41 -1.86 6.69
C VAL A 192 -2.41 -1.31 7.70
N THR A 193 -2.86 -0.70 8.78
CA THR A 193 -1.98 -0.18 9.82
C THR A 193 -2.29 -0.87 11.13
N ALA A 194 -1.31 -1.57 11.69
CA ALA A 194 -1.37 -2.10 13.05
C ALA A 194 -0.97 -1.00 14.05
N TYR A 195 -1.77 -0.79 15.07
CA TYR A 195 -1.55 0.12 16.18
C TYR A 195 -1.33 -0.72 17.43
N LEU A 196 -0.08 -0.74 17.90
CA LEU A 196 0.34 -1.40 19.13
C LEU A 196 0.43 -0.36 20.24
N PRO A 197 -0.42 -0.40 21.27
CA PRO A 197 -0.32 0.49 22.42
C PRO A 197 1.08 0.48 23.05
N ALA A 198 1.57 1.66 23.42
CA ALA A 198 2.88 1.84 24.07
C ALA A 198 2.88 1.41 25.55
N ILE A 199 1.69 1.15 26.09
CA ILE A 199 1.48 0.57 27.41
C ILE A 199 1.03 -0.89 27.23
N GLU A 200 1.35 -1.76 28.19
CA GLU A 200 0.85 -3.14 28.19
C GLU A 200 -0.66 -3.14 28.43
N VAL A 201 -1.41 -3.21 27.34
CA VAL A 201 -2.85 -3.52 27.31
C VAL A 201 -3.05 -4.79 26.50
N ARG A 202 -4.19 -5.45 26.75
CA ARG A 202 -4.51 -6.74 26.14
C ARG A 202 -4.87 -6.63 24.67
N ASP A 203 -5.38 -5.47 24.24
CA ASP A 203 -5.97 -5.29 22.93
C ASP A 203 -5.16 -4.32 22.07
N ALA A 204 -5.00 -4.65 20.81
CA ALA A 204 -4.38 -3.82 19.79
C ALA A 204 -5.36 -3.62 18.64
N CYS A 205 -5.14 -2.60 17.80
CA CYS A 205 -6.04 -2.28 16.70
C CYS A 205 -5.35 -2.43 15.35
N ILE A 206 -6.04 -3.02 14.38
CA ILE A 206 -5.66 -3.00 12.97
C ILE A 206 -6.67 -2.13 12.25
N ARG A 207 -6.21 -1.02 11.67
CA ARG A 207 -7.06 -0.11 10.88
C ARG A 207 -6.82 -0.33 9.40
N LEU A 208 -7.89 -0.26 8.62
CA LEU A 208 -7.82 -0.25 7.17
C LEU A 208 -8.85 0.70 6.57
N THR A 209 -8.56 1.17 5.36
CA THR A 209 -9.48 2.00 4.58
C THR A 209 -10.00 1.17 3.41
N VAL A 210 -11.32 1.07 3.29
CA VAL A 210 -12.03 0.35 2.23
C VAL A 210 -12.76 1.38 1.37
N LEU A 211 -12.87 1.10 0.08
CA LEU A 211 -13.72 1.91 -0.80
C LEU A 211 -15.16 1.85 -0.31
N PHE A 212 -15.87 2.99 -0.45
CA PHE A 212 -17.27 3.05 -0.09
C PHE A 212 -18.08 2.01 -0.87
N ASN A 213 -18.74 1.11 -0.14
CA ASN A 213 -19.62 0.08 -0.69
C ASN A 213 -20.77 -0.17 0.29
N GLN A 214 -21.98 0.17 -0.13
CA GLN A 214 -23.18 0.04 0.70
C GLN A 214 -23.54 -1.43 0.99
N GLU A 215 -23.37 -2.32 0.02
CA GLU A 215 -23.60 -3.76 0.20
C GLU A 215 -22.66 -4.34 1.26
N PHE A 216 -21.39 -3.91 1.24
CA PHE A 216 -20.41 -4.31 2.25
C PHE A 216 -20.84 -3.86 3.66
N ILE A 217 -21.29 -2.62 3.82
CA ILE A 217 -21.74 -2.09 5.12
C ILE A 217 -22.95 -2.89 5.61
N THR A 218 -23.95 -3.08 4.75
CA THR A 218 -25.19 -3.78 5.12
C THR A 218 -24.92 -5.23 5.49
N LYS A 219 -24.02 -5.92 4.76
CA LYS A 219 -23.62 -7.28 5.14
C LYS A 219 -22.90 -7.30 6.48
N LEU A 220 -21.91 -6.43 6.69
CA LEU A 220 -21.07 -6.47 7.89
C LEU A 220 -21.81 -6.02 9.15
N THR A 221 -22.75 -5.08 9.03
CA THR A 221 -23.37 -4.41 10.19
C THR A 221 -24.86 -4.69 10.34
N GLY A 222 -25.51 -5.24 9.31
CA GLY A 222 -26.98 -5.37 9.24
C GLY A 222 -27.71 -4.04 9.03
N VAL A 223 -26.99 -2.91 8.93
CA VAL A 223 -27.58 -1.57 8.84
C VAL A 223 -27.67 -1.11 7.39
N VAL A 224 -28.84 -0.61 7.01
CA VAL A 224 -29.03 0.14 5.76
C VAL A 224 -28.99 1.62 6.10
N ILE A 225 -27.99 2.33 5.60
CA ILE A 225 -27.85 3.77 5.81
C ILE A 225 -28.69 4.50 4.76
N GLU A 226 -29.80 5.09 5.19
CA GLU A 226 -30.69 5.89 4.32
C GLU A 226 -30.24 7.35 4.22
N PHE A 227 -29.64 7.89 5.29
CA PHE A 227 -29.16 9.27 5.35
C PHE A 227 -27.70 9.30 5.77
N TYR A 228 -26.91 10.00 4.97
CA TYR A 228 -25.47 10.09 5.11
C TYR A 228 -25.08 11.44 5.68
N GLU A 229 -24.70 11.48 6.96
CA GLU A 229 -24.16 12.69 7.57
C GLU A 229 -22.67 12.88 7.22
N THR A 230 -22.27 14.12 6.96
CA THR A 230 -20.89 14.48 6.60
C THR A 230 -19.89 14.17 7.72
N ALA A 231 -20.35 14.11 8.97
CA ALA A 231 -19.53 13.77 10.14
C ALA A 231 -19.11 12.29 10.18
N GLY A 232 -19.74 11.45 9.35
CA GLY A 232 -19.60 10.00 9.38
C GLY A 232 -20.42 9.33 10.47
N CYS A 233 -20.64 8.03 10.35
CA CYS A 233 -21.33 7.23 11.36
C CYS A 233 -20.49 6.01 11.74
N VAL A 234 -20.44 5.72 13.05
CA VAL A 234 -19.73 4.54 13.57
C VAL A 234 -20.73 3.40 13.77
N LEU A 235 -20.51 2.31 13.06
CA LEU A 235 -21.34 1.10 13.13
C LEU A 235 -20.52 -0.06 13.70
N LYS A 236 -21.17 -0.94 14.47
CA LYS A 236 -20.58 -2.19 14.97
C LYS A 236 -20.89 -3.33 14.00
N ALA A 237 -19.95 -4.25 13.83
CA ALA A 237 -20.19 -5.43 13.02
C ALA A 237 -21.08 -6.45 13.74
N LEU A 238 -21.82 -7.25 12.97
CA LEU A 238 -22.49 -8.45 13.46
C LEU A 238 -21.43 -9.53 13.75
N LYS A 239 -21.52 -10.17 14.92
CA LYS A 239 -20.59 -11.21 15.37
C LYS A 239 -20.50 -12.36 14.36
N GLU A 240 -21.63 -12.75 13.78
CA GLU A 240 -21.71 -13.84 12.78
C GLU A 240 -21.09 -13.49 11.43
N GLU A 241 -20.96 -12.20 11.11
CA GLU A 241 -20.45 -11.72 9.81
C GLU A 241 -18.95 -11.39 9.83
N VAL A 242 -18.31 -11.39 11.00
CA VAL A 242 -16.85 -11.15 11.11
C VAL A 242 -16.06 -12.19 10.32
N ALA A 243 -16.31 -13.49 10.54
CA ALA A 243 -15.58 -14.55 9.83
C ALA A 243 -15.88 -14.58 8.31
N PRO A 244 -17.15 -14.57 7.86
CA PRO A 244 -17.49 -14.59 6.43
C PRO A 244 -16.91 -13.41 5.64
N ILE A 245 -16.81 -12.22 6.25
CA ILE A 245 -16.42 -10.99 5.55
C ILE A 245 -14.94 -10.67 5.74
N LEU A 246 -14.41 -10.83 6.96
CA LEU A 246 -13.06 -10.41 7.32
C LEU A 246 -12.07 -11.57 7.46
N GLY A 247 -12.56 -12.79 7.69
CA GLY A 247 -11.77 -14.02 7.78
C GLY A 247 -11.84 -14.68 9.15
N ASP A 248 -11.66 -16.01 9.18
CA ASP A 248 -11.64 -16.81 10.41
C ASP A 248 -10.51 -16.42 11.37
N ASP A 249 -9.35 -16.04 10.81
CA ASP A 249 -8.19 -15.60 11.59
C ASP A 249 -8.48 -14.30 12.34
N VAL A 250 -9.22 -13.38 11.72
CA VAL A 250 -9.71 -12.16 12.35
C VAL A 250 -10.68 -12.49 13.50
N LEU A 251 -11.68 -13.34 13.26
CA LEU A 251 -12.63 -13.73 14.31
C LEU A 251 -11.92 -14.36 15.51
N GLN A 252 -11.01 -15.30 15.27
CA GLN A 252 -10.26 -15.97 16.33
C GLN A 252 -9.39 -14.99 17.14
N ALA A 253 -8.76 -14.01 16.47
CA ALA A 253 -7.93 -13.02 17.14
C ALA A 253 -8.77 -12.00 17.92
N SER A 254 -9.93 -11.61 17.40
CA SER A 254 -10.87 -10.73 18.10
C SER A 254 -11.50 -11.40 19.32
N GLN A 255 -11.84 -12.69 19.26
CA GLN A 255 -12.40 -13.45 20.39
C GLN A 255 -11.49 -13.52 21.62
N LYS A 256 -10.17 -13.29 21.46
CA LYS A 256 -9.19 -13.28 22.54
C LYS A 256 -9.04 -11.92 23.23
N THR A 257 -9.63 -10.87 22.66
CA THR A 257 -9.55 -9.50 23.20
C THR A 257 -10.33 -9.33 24.50
N GLN A 258 -9.92 -8.37 25.32
CA GLN A 258 -10.69 -7.87 26.44
C GLN A 258 -12.05 -7.31 25.98
N MET A 259 -12.06 -6.55 24.89
CA MET A 259 -13.29 -6.02 24.30
C MET A 259 -14.33 -7.10 23.98
N TRP A 260 -13.91 -8.25 23.44
CA TRP A 260 -14.85 -9.35 23.14
C TRP A 260 -15.42 -9.99 24.40
N MET A 261 -14.64 -10.07 25.48
CA MET A 261 -15.13 -10.58 26.77
C MET A 261 -16.10 -9.62 27.45
N GLU A 262 -15.99 -8.32 27.17
CA GLU A 262 -16.86 -7.28 27.69
C GLU A 262 -18.14 -7.09 26.85
N ASP A 263 -18.16 -7.59 25.59
CA ASP A 263 -19.36 -7.57 24.76
C ASP A 263 -20.50 -8.36 25.42
N PRO A 264 -21.72 -7.79 25.53
CA PRO A 264 -22.87 -8.51 26.05
C PRO A 264 -23.12 -9.78 25.24
N LYS A 265 -23.33 -10.92 25.93
CA LYS A 265 -23.56 -12.21 25.27
C LYS A 265 -24.82 -12.21 24.41
N ASP A 266 -25.82 -11.44 24.81
CA ASP A 266 -27.12 -11.36 24.13
C ASP A 266 -27.14 -10.33 22.98
N GLU A 267 -26.09 -9.51 22.83
CA GLU A 267 -26.00 -8.59 21.69
C GLU A 267 -25.41 -9.29 20.46
N PRO A 268 -26.05 -9.15 19.28
CA PRO A 268 -25.56 -9.76 18.04
C PRO A 268 -24.36 -9.01 17.45
N THR A 269 -24.06 -7.81 17.92
CA THR A 269 -22.95 -6.98 17.44
C THR A 269 -21.72 -7.05 18.35
N THR A 270 -20.56 -6.70 17.81
CA THR A 270 -19.29 -6.65 18.57
C THR A 270 -18.63 -5.29 18.49
N GLN A 271 -18.00 -4.86 19.58
CA GLN A 271 -17.15 -3.67 19.59
C GLN A 271 -15.76 -3.93 19.00
N CYS A 272 -15.38 -5.20 18.81
CA CYS A 272 -14.08 -5.57 18.26
C CYS A 272 -13.93 -5.20 16.80
N VAL A 273 -15.04 -4.98 16.08
CA VAL A 273 -15.02 -4.55 14.69
C VAL A 273 -15.97 -3.37 14.52
N THR A 274 -15.41 -2.20 14.23
CA THR A 274 -16.18 -0.98 14.00
C THR A 274 -15.89 -0.39 12.62
N CYS A 275 -16.93 0.17 12.02
CA CYS A 275 -16.88 0.83 10.72
C CYS A 275 -17.22 2.29 10.92
N ASN A 276 -16.26 3.20 10.72
CA ASN A 276 -16.56 4.62 10.54
C ASN A 276 -16.82 4.88 9.06
N VAL A 277 -18.07 5.13 8.71
CA VAL A 277 -18.53 5.31 7.33
C VAL A 277 -18.54 6.80 6.99
N ILE A 278 -17.68 7.21 6.06
CA ILE A 278 -17.71 8.54 5.45
C ILE A 278 -18.35 8.40 4.08
N ALA A 279 -19.61 8.78 3.99
CA ALA A 279 -20.46 8.51 2.85
C ALA A 279 -19.90 9.04 1.52
N GLY A 280 -19.98 8.22 0.48
CA GLY A 280 -19.48 8.56 -0.86
C GLY A 280 -17.97 8.73 -0.95
N GLN A 281 -17.22 8.50 0.14
CA GLN A 281 -15.77 8.62 0.19
C GLN A 281 -15.13 7.28 0.52
N VAL A 282 -15.21 6.86 1.78
CA VAL A 282 -14.48 5.69 2.30
C VAL A 282 -15.17 5.07 3.51
N ILE A 283 -14.80 3.84 3.81
CA ILE A 283 -15.12 3.18 5.08
C ILE A 283 -13.80 2.94 5.80
N VAL A 284 -13.70 3.44 7.03
CA VAL A 284 -12.55 3.16 7.91
C VAL A 284 -12.96 2.04 8.86
N LEU A 285 -12.30 0.89 8.74
CA LEU A 285 -12.51 -0.25 9.61
C LEU A 285 -11.45 -0.27 10.70
N ASP A 286 -11.90 -0.41 11.94
CA ASP A 286 -11.06 -0.74 13.08
C ASP A 286 -11.37 -2.17 13.53
N VAL A 287 -10.33 -3.00 13.54
CA VAL A 287 -10.40 -4.40 13.96
C VAL A 287 -9.50 -4.56 15.18
N PHE A 288 -10.10 -4.79 16.33
CA PHE A 288 -9.39 -5.09 17.57
C PHE A 288 -9.07 -6.58 17.65
N VAL A 289 -7.82 -6.85 17.99
CA VAL A 289 -7.25 -8.18 18.14
C VAL A 289 -6.38 -8.22 19.39
N GLU A 290 -6.16 -9.41 19.94
CA GLU A 290 -5.24 -9.55 21.07
C GLU A 290 -3.84 -9.03 20.71
N MET A 291 -3.18 -8.36 21.65
CA MET A 291 -1.87 -7.72 21.48
C MET A 291 -0.84 -8.68 20.88
N GLN A 292 -0.80 -9.93 21.35
CA GLN A 292 0.12 -10.95 20.83
C GLN A 292 -0.18 -11.34 19.38
N GLU A 293 -1.46 -11.38 19.00
CA GLU A 293 -1.88 -11.65 17.63
C GLU A 293 -1.42 -10.53 16.68
N CYS A 294 -1.49 -9.27 17.14
CA CYS A 294 -1.04 -8.08 16.41
C CYS A 294 0.49 -8.00 16.34
N ILE A 295 1.20 -8.33 17.41
CA ILE A 295 2.67 -8.40 17.42
C ILE A 295 3.15 -9.46 16.41
N ALA A 296 2.54 -10.65 16.40
CA ALA A 296 2.86 -11.69 15.43
C ALA A 296 2.60 -11.22 13.99
N PHE A 297 1.50 -10.49 13.77
CA PHE A 297 1.18 -9.88 12.48
C PHE A 297 2.27 -8.89 12.02
N VAL A 298 2.72 -8.00 12.91
CA VAL A 298 3.79 -7.02 12.62
C VAL A 298 5.13 -7.72 12.39
N ASN A 299 5.45 -8.74 13.19
CA ASN A 299 6.70 -9.50 13.10
C ASN A 299 6.74 -10.50 11.94
N ARG A 300 5.61 -10.69 11.22
CA ARG A 300 5.46 -11.60 10.08
C ARG A 300 5.80 -13.07 10.42
N THR A 301 5.64 -13.44 11.69
CA THR A 301 5.85 -14.80 12.21
C THR A 301 4.61 -15.65 12.08
#